data_AF-A0A399ZSG7-F1
#
_entry.id   AF-A0A399ZSG7-F1
#
_cell.length_a   1.000
_cell.length_b   1.000
_cell.length_c   1.000
_cell.angle_alpha   90.00
_cell.angle_beta   90.00
_cell.angle_gamma   90.00
#
_symmetry.space_group_name_H-M   'P 1'
#
loop_
_entity.id
_entity.type
_entity.pdbx_description
1 polymer ?
#
loop_
_entity_poly.entity_id
_entity_poly.type
_entity_poly.pdbx_seq_one_letter_code
_entity_poly.pdbx_strand_id
1 'polypeptide(L)' 'MTRADVVRSKLYAGLWIASVRGRVVASGRSAQETLLHCRAMRLKDEPILRYSPAVKPRNSGAGRRQTKTKTKNDNA' A
#
# COMPACT_ATOMS: atom_id res chain seq x y z
N MET A 1 -26.16 6.94 -1.30
CA MET A 1 -25.12 6.45 -2.23
C MET A 1 -25.70 5.34 -3.08
N THR A 2 -25.72 5.51 -4.40
CA THR A 2 -26.27 4.48 -5.29
C THR A 2 -25.28 3.34 -5.46
N ARG A 3 -25.74 2.14 -5.86
CA ARG A 3 -24.84 1.02 -6.20
C ARG A 3 -23.79 1.40 -7.24
N ALA A 4 -24.14 2.30 -8.17
CA ALA A 4 -23.22 2.82 -9.19
C ALA A 4 -22.07 3.65 -8.60
N ASP A 5 -22.32 4.42 -7.54
CA ASP A 5 -21.27 5.19 -6.86
C ASP A 5 -20.29 4.30 -6.09
N VAL A 6 -20.79 3.24 -5.45
CA VAL A 6 -19.93 2.26 -4.78
C VAL A 6 -19.02 1.53 -5.76
N VAL A 7 -19.50 1.23 -6.96
CA VAL A 7 -18.70 0.60 -8.02
C VAL A 7 -17.67 1.57 -8.59
N ARG A 8 -18.05 2.83 -8.84
CA ARG A 8 -17.10 3.89 -9.25
C ARG A 8 -16.02 4.15 -8.20
N SER A 9 -16.38 4.23 -6.92
CA SER A 9 -15.40 4.39 -5.83
C SER A 9 -14.45 3.19 -5.70
N LYS A 10 -14.87 1.98 -6.08
CA LYS A 10 -13.99 0.80 -6.13
C LYS A 10 -13.07 0.78 -7.36
N LEU A 11 -13.46 1.41 -8.47
CA LEU A 11 -12.63 1.54 -9.67
C LEU A 11 -11.46 2.52 -9.48
N TYR A 12 -11.65 3.54 -8.63
CA TYR A 12 -10.59 4.48 -8.23
C TYR A 12 -9.93 4.12 -6.90
N ALA A 13 -10.28 2.97 -6.30
CA ALA A 13 -9.53 2.46 -5.17
C ALA A 13 -8.13 2.05 -5.68
N GLY A 14 -7.10 2.74 -5.23
CA GLY A 14 -5.72 2.50 -5.63
C GLY A 14 -4.76 3.18 -4.68
N LEU A 15 -3.46 2.95 -4.90
CA LEU A 15 -2.38 3.50 -4.11
C LEU A 15 -1.45 4.31 -5.00
N TRP A 16 -1.03 5.46 -4.49
CA TRP A 16 0.08 6.21 -5.05
C TRP A 16 1.38 5.63 -4.51
N ILE A 17 2.37 5.48 -5.39
CA ILE A 17 3.67 4.88 -5.10
C ILE A 17 4.74 5.87 -5.53
N ALA A 18 5.67 6.20 -4.64
CA ALA A 18 6.90 6.90 -4.98
C ALA A 18 8.03 5.89 -5.12
N SER A 19 8.79 5.99 -6.21
CA SER A 19 9.93 5.13 -6.48
C SER A 19 11.18 5.93 -6.83
N VAL A 20 12.33 5.46 -6.33
CA VAL A 20 13.65 6.03 -6.62
C VAL A 20 14.55 4.89 -7.10
N ARG A 21 15.20 5.07 -8.26
CA ARG A 21 16.05 4.03 -8.90
C ARG A 21 15.38 2.65 -8.98
N GLY A 22 14.08 2.64 -9.30
CA GLY A 22 13.29 1.41 -9.41
C GLY A 22 12.90 0.76 -8.07
N ARG A 23 13.20 1.37 -6.92
CA ARG A 23 12.79 0.89 -5.59
C ARG A 23 11.65 1.74 -5.03
N VAL A 24 10.64 1.09 -4.46
CA VAL A 24 9.55 1.79 -3.78
C VAL A 24 10.05 2.35 -2.46
N VAL A 25 9.85 3.66 -2.26
CA VAL A 25 10.29 4.37 -1.05
C VAL A 25 9.11 4.84 -0.20
N ALA A 26 7.97 5.18 -0.81
CA ALA A 26 6.76 5.55 -0.10
C ALA A 26 5.50 5.11 -0.86
N SER A 27 4.41 4.94 -0.13
CA SER A 27 3.08 4.72 -0.72
C SER A 27 1.99 5.39 0.11
N GLY A 28 0.94 5.88 -0.53
CA GLY A 28 -0.16 6.60 0.13
C GLY A 28 -1.47 6.53 -0.65
N ARG A 29 -2.54 7.07 -0.05
CA ARG A 29 -3.87 7.11 -0.69
C ARG A 29 -4.00 8.29 -1.65
N SER A 30 -3.10 9.27 -1.54
CA SER A 30 -3.01 10.43 -2.43
C SER A 30 -1.58 10.68 -2.91
N ALA A 31 -1.46 11.39 -4.03
CA ALA A 31 -0.17 11.82 -4.57
C ALA A 31 0.60 12.69 -3.57
N GLN A 32 -0.09 13.64 -2.94
CA GLN A 32 0.50 14.60 -2.00
C GLN A 32 1.04 13.93 -0.74
N GLU A 33 0.26 13.06 -0.11
CA GLU A 33 0.69 12.26 1.04
C GLU A 33 1.95 11.46 0.70
N THR A 34 1.94 10.78 -0.45
CA THR A 34 3.06 9.95 -0.90
C THR A 34 4.33 10.77 -1.16
N LEU A 35 4.20 11.94 -1.80
CA LEU A 35 5.31 12.86 -2.03
C LEU A 35 5.84 13.46 -0.73
N LEU A 36 4.96 13.81 0.21
CA LEU A 36 5.34 14.36 1.51
C LEU A 36 6.17 13.33 2.29
N HIS A 37 5.71 12.08 2.36
CA HIS A 37 6.45 10.97 2.96
C HIS A 37 7.81 10.78 2.28
N CYS A 38 7.83 10.81 0.95
CA CYS A 38 9.07 10.67 0.19
C CYS A 38 10.08 11.79 0.46
N ARG A 39 9.62 13.05 0.58
CA ARG A 39 10.47 14.20 0.89
C ARG A 39 11.01 14.17 2.32
N ALA A 40 10.23 13.66 3.28
CA ALA A 40 10.67 13.50 4.66
C ALA A 40 11.91 12.59 4.78
N MET A 41 12.10 11.66 3.83
CA MET A 41 13.25 10.75 3.80
C MET A 41 14.55 11.37 3.25
N ARG A 42 14.54 12.65 2.81
CA ARG A 42 15.73 13.36 2.30
C ARG A 42 16.53 12.57 1.26
N LEU A 43 15.82 11.91 0.34
CA LEU A 43 16.45 11.14 -0.73
C LEU A 43 17.23 12.08 -1.66
N LYS A 44 18.42 11.63 -2.08
CA LYS A 44 19.30 12.41 -2.98
C LYS A 44 18.77 12.51 -4.40
N ASP A 45 18.02 11.50 -4.84
CA ASP A 45 17.46 11.43 -6.19
C ASP A 45 15.98 11.82 -6.18
N GLU A 46 15.50 12.33 -7.32
CA GLU A 46 14.11 12.72 -7.49
C GLU A 46 13.18 11.48 -7.54
N PRO A 47 12.08 11.47 -6.76
CA PRO A 47 11.14 10.36 -6.77
C PRO A 47 10.19 10.42 -7.96
N ILE A 48 10.03 9.28 -8.63
CA ILE A 48 9.01 9.08 -9.66
C ILE A 48 7.73 8.61 -8.99
N LEU A 49 6.66 9.39 -9.18
CA LEU A 49 5.35 9.10 -8.63
C LEU A 49 4.47 8.34 -9.64
N ARG A 50 3.85 7.24 -9.22
CA ARG A 50 2.97 6.41 -10.05
C ARG A 50 1.70 6.03 -9.29
N TYR A 51 0.58 5.98 -10.00
CA TYR A 51 -0.67 5.45 -9.45
C TYR A 51 -0.79 3.95 -9.79
N SER A 52 -1.07 3.15 -8.77
CA SER A 52 -1.31 1.71 -8.87
C SER A 52 -2.77 1.43 -8.49
N PRO A 53 -3.64 1.05 -9.44
CA PRO A 53 -5.02 0.70 -9.11
C PRO A 53 -5.04 -0.55 -8.21
N ALA A 54 -5.92 -0.57 -7.21
CA ALA A 54 -6.16 -1.74 -6.38
C ALA A 54 -7.04 -2.70 -7.18
N VAL A 55 -6.41 -3.42 -8.10
CA VAL A 55 -7.07 -4.54 -8.79
C VAL A 55 -7.45 -5.52 -7.70
N LYS A 56 -8.76 -5.75 -7.50
CA LYS A 56 -9.24 -6.78 -6.59
C LYS A 56 -8.40 -8.04 -6.82
N PRO A 57 -7.86 -8.67 -5.77
CA PRO A 57 -7.28 -9.98 -5.97
C PRO A 57 -8.37 -10.84 -6.60
N ARG A 58 -8.17 -11.32 -7.84
CA ARG A 58 -8.82 -12.56 -8.27
C ARG A 58 -8.51 -13.52 -7.13
N ASN A 59 -9.52 -14.16 -6.55
CA ASN A 59 -9.37 -15.15 -5.50
C ASN A 59 -8.32 -16.20 -5.90
N SER A 60 -7.04 -15.93 -5.67
CA SER A 60 -5.98 -16.92 -5.69
C SER A 60 -5.96 -17.44 -4.27
N GLY A 61 -6.66 -18.55 -4.07
CA GLY A 61 -6.55 -19.31 -2.83
C GLY A 61 -5.08 -19.61 -2.57
N ALA A 62 -4.48 -18.94 -1.59
CA ALA A 62 -3.14 -19.22 -1.11
C ALA A 62 -3.20 -19.13 0.41
N GLY A 63 -3.01 -20.28 1.04
CA GLY A 63 -3.29 -20.55 2.45
C GLY A 63 -2.64 -19.54 3.38
N ARG A 64 -3.48 -18.94 4.22
CA ARG A 64 -3.08 -18.22 5.43
C ARG A 64 -2.49 -19.22 6.42
N ARG A 65 -1.21 -19.57 6.26
CA ARG A 65 -0.45 -20.29 7.29
C ARG A 65 -0.17 -19.30 8.42
N GLN A 66 -1.08 -19.23 9.38
CA GLN A 66 -0.84 -18.54 10.65
C GLN A 66 0.35 -19.19 11.34
N THR A 67 1.50 -18.53 11.37
CA THR A 67 2.56 -18.85 12.31
C THR A 67 2.08 -18.41 13.69
N LYS A 68 1.60 -19.37 14.50
CA LYS A 68 1.35 -19.18 15.93
C LYS A 68 2.68 -18.80 16.61
N THR A 69 2.86 -17.54 16.97
CA THR A 69 3.85 -17.13 17.97
C THR A 69 3.34 -17.57 19.34
N LYS A 70 3.90 -18.68 19.85
CA LYS A 70 3.70 -19.14 21.22
C LYS A 70 4.57 -18.28 22.13
N THR A 71 4.00 -17.23 22.73
CA THR A 71 4.63 -16.52 23.85
C THR A 71 4.64 -17.46 25.06
N LYS A 72 5.82 -17.97 25.43
CA LYS A 72 6.03 -18.57 26.75
C LYS A 72 6.24 -17.43 27.74
N ASN A 73 5.24 -17.18 28.58
CA ASN A 73 5.39 -16.41 29.80
C ASN A 73 5.64 -17.44 30.91
N ASP A 74 6.89 -17.62 31.30
CA ASP A 74 7.24 -18.35 32.52
C ASP A 74 7.67 -17.28 33.53
N ASN A 75 6.77 -16.98 34.46
CA ASN A 75 7.00 -16.15 35.64
C ASN A 75 6.86 -17.10 36.83
N ALA A 76 7.98 -17.46 37.46
CA ALA A 76 8.05 -18.16 38.74
C ALA A 76 9.41 -17.83 39.38
#